data_AF-A0A964YF86-F1
#
_entry.id   AF-A0A964YF86-F1
#
_cell.length_a   1.000
_cell.length_b   1.000
_cell.length_c   1.000
_cell.angle_alpha   90.00
_cell.angle_beta   90.00
_cell.angle_gamma   90.00
#
_symmetry.space_group_name_H-M   'P 1'
#
loop_
_entity.id
_entity.type
_entity.pdbx_description
1 polymer ?
#
loop_
_entity_poly.entity_id
_entity_poly.type
_entity_poly.pdbx_seq_one_letter_code
_entity_poly.pdbx_strand_id
1 'polypeptide(L)'
;MTLQNLPLGIHTLDKLRGSNCVYVDKTPMIHSLVKQPGAFFLSRPRRFGKSLLVDTLKELFEGNEALFEGLYIHDKWDWSRHYPVIKVDFAGGYCVTEPNWIKRFMAFC
;
A
#
# COMPACT_ATOMS: atom_id res chain seq x y z
N MET A 1 -10.95 -4.73 27.30
CA MET A 1 -10.31 -4.49 25.99
C MET A 1 -8.97 -5.21 26.01
N THR A 2 -8.81 -6.24 25.20
CA THR A 2 -7.51 -6.91 25.03
C THR A 2 -6.59 -5.98 24.25
N LEU A 3 -5.38 -5.75 24.75
CA LEU A 3 -4.37 -4.94 24.06
C LEU A 3 -3.96 -5.65 22.77
N GLN A 4 -4.20 -5.01 21.63
CA GLN A 4 -3.71 -5.50 20.34
C GLN A 4 -2.21 -5.27 20.21
N ASN A 5 -1.54 -6.17 19.49
CA ASN A 5 -0.08 -6.10 19.30
C ASN A 5 0.31 -4.93 18.40
N LEU A 6 1.48 -4.33 18.65
CA LEU A 6 2.07 -3.36 17.74
C LEU A 6 2.65 -4.07 16.51
N PRO A 7 2.39 -3.57 15.27
CA PRO A 7 2.88 -4.17 14.03
C PRO A 7 4.37 -3.89 13.80
N LEU A 8 5.24 -4.48 14.63
CA LEU A 8 6.69 -4.32 14.50
C LEU A 8 7.21 -5.15 13.32
N GLY A 9 7.86 -4.49 12.35
CA GLY A 9 8.42 -5.14 11.17
C GLY A 9 7.39 -5.57 10.12
N ILE A 10 6.10 -5.27 10.32
CA ILE A 10 5.04 -5.51 9.33
C ILE A 10 4.94 -4.29 8.43
N HIS A 11 5.07 -4.52 7.12
CA HIS A 11 5.11 -3.47 6.11
C HIS A 11 4.08 -3.66 5.01
N THR A 12 3.29 -4.74 5.06
CA THR A 12 2.21 -5.00 4.12
C THR A 12 0.86 -4.91 4.80
N LEU A 13 -0.12 -4.33 4.10
CA LEU A 13 -1.46 -4.14 4.64
C LEU A 13 -2.14 -5.48 4.91
N ASP A 14 -2.04 -6.41 3.96
CA ASP A 14 -2.56 -7.78 4.06
C ASP A 14 -2.13 -8.49 5.37
N LYS A 15 -0.82 -8.60 5.59
CA LYS A 15 -0.29 -9.21 6.82
C LYS A 15 -0.76 -8.49 8.07
N LEU A 16 -0.83 -7.16 8.03
CA LEU A 16 -1.26 -6.36 9.19
C LEU A 16 -2.72 -6.65 9.54
N ARG A 17 -3.61 -6.70 8.54
CA ARG A 17 -5.03 -7.04 8.72
C ARG A 17 -5.20 -8.48 9.23
N GLY A 18 -4.36 -9.41 8.78
CA GLY A 18 -4.39 -10.81 9.21
C GLY A 18 -3.79 -11.12 10.60
N SER A 19 -2.98 -10.23 11.18
CA SER A 19 -2.18 -10.53 12.39
C SER A 19 -2.73 -9.95 13.71
N ASN A 20 -4.01 -9.50 13.73
CA ASN A 20 -4.66 -8.88 14.90
C ASN A 20 -3.80 -7.78 15.56
N CYS A 21 -3.11 -7.00 14.73
CA CYS A 21 -2.30 -5.86 15.15
C CYS A 21 -3.10 -4.56 15.11
N VAL A 22 -2.68 -3.58 15.90
CA VAL A 22 -3.22 -2.23 15.82
C VAL A 22 -2.88 -1.62 14.46
N TYR A 23 -3.91 -1.21 13.72
CA TYR A 23 -3.79 -0.37 12.54
C TYR A 23 -4.30 1.04 12.86
N VAL A 24 -3.52 2.06 12.54
CA VAL A 24 -4.01 3.44 12.54
C VAL A 24 -4.50 3.75 11.15
N ASP A 25 -5.80 3.98 11.00
CA ASP A 25 -6.41 4.26 9.71
C ASP A 25 -5.88 5.58 9.12
N LYS A 26 -5.09 5.48 8.06
CA LYS A 26 -4.57 6.61 7.28
C LYS A 26 -5.32 6.83 5.98
N THR A 27 -6.34 6.02 5.71
CA THR A 27 -7.12 6.09 4.47
C THR A 27 -7.88 7.41 4.25
N PRO A 28 -8.29 8.20 5.27
CA PRO A 28 -8.81 9.55 5.05
C PRO A 28 -7.79 10.48 4.38
N MET A 29 -6.52 10.40 4.79
CA MET A 29 -5.44 11.19 4.21
C MET A 29 -5.16 10.74 2.77
N ILE A 30 -5.17 9.43 2.53
CA ILE A 30 -5.01 8.86 1.18
C ILE A 30 -6.13 9.37 0.25
N HIS A 31 -7.38 9.34 0.71
CA HIS A 31 -8.54 9.80 -0.07
C HIS A 31 -8.43 11.28 -0.49
N SER A 32 -7.86 12.13 0.37
CA SER A 32 -7.57 13.52 0.01
C SER A 32 -6.39 13.63 -0.97
N LEU A 33 -5.35 12.82 -0.76
CA LEU A 33 -4.13 12.83 -1.56
C LEU A 33 -4.37 12.39 -3.01
N VAL A 34 -5.19 11.36 -3.24
CA VAL A 34 -5.49 10.86 -4.59
C VAL A 34 -6.30 11.85 -5.44
N LYS A 35 -6.99 12.81 -4.81
CA LYS A 35 -7.77 13.84 -5.51
C LYS A 35 -6.92 15.03 -5.95
N GLN A 36 -5.70 15.13 -5.43
CA GLN A 36 -4.78 16.23 -5.73
C GLN A 36 -3.78 15.76 -6.78
N PRO A 37 -3.65 16.48 -7.91
CA PRO A 37 -2.62 16.17 -8.88
C PRO A 37 -1.24 16.54 -8.34
N GLY A 38 -0.23 15.73 -8.62
CA GLY A 38 1.17 16.06 -8.33
C GLY A 38 2.03 14.89 -7.87
N ALA A 39 3.31 15.17 -7.68
CA ALA A 39 4.27 14.24 -7.09
C ALA A 39 4.39 14.51 -5.59
N PHE A 40 4.09 13.49 -4.77
CA PHE A 40 4.15 13.59 -3.32
C PHE A 40 5.44 12.96 -2.78
N PHE A 41 6.20 13.75 -2.02
CA PHE A 41 7.40 13.26 -1.34
C PHE A 41 7.14 13.05 0.15
N LEU A 42 7.26 11.80 0.61
CA LEU A 42 7.06 11.43 2.02
C LEU A 42 8.37 11.59 2.84
N SER A 43 8.75 12.82 3.22
CA SER A 43 10.00 13.13 3.96
C SER A 43 10.07 12.55 5.39
N ARG A 44 11.26 12.15 5.87
CA ARG A 44 11.48 11.18 6.98
C ARG A 44 11.62 11.78 8.39
N PRO A 45 10.81 11.23 9.32
CA PRO A 45 11.34 10.51 10.48
C PRO A 45 11.38 8.99 10.26
N ARG A 46 12.34 8.31 10.90
CA ARG A 46 12.57 6.85 10.82
C ARG A 46 11.42 6.10 11.51
N ARG A 47 11.02 4.93 10.98
CA ARG A 47 9.95 4.04 11.50
C ARG A 47 8.51 4.62 11.49
N PHE A 48 8.25 5.68 10.74
CA PHE A 48 6.93 6.32 10.69
C PHE A 48 5.88 5.59 9.81
N GLY A 49 6.15 4.35 9.39
CA GLY A 49 5.21 3.55 8.59
C GLY A 49 5.05 4.00 7.14
N LYS A 50 6.10 4.56 6.52
CA LYS A 50 6.08 4.97 5.10
C LYS A 50 5.89 3.79 4.15
N SER A 51 6.61 2.70 4.37
CA SER A 51 6.49 1.49 3.55
C SER A 51 5.07 0.93 3.60
N LEU A 52 4.48 0.87 4.80
CA LEU A 52 3.08 0.46 4.98
C LEU A 52 2.10 1.38 4.25
N LEU A 53 2.34 2.69 4.24
CA LEU A 53 1.50 3.64 3.51
C LEU A 53 1.59 3.43 1.99
N VAL A 54 2.79 3.25 1.45
CA VAL A 54 3.01 2.93 0.02
C VAL A 54 2.35 1.61 -0.34
N ASP A 55 2.42 0.62 0.54
CA ASP A 55 1.74 -0.65 0.35
C ASP A 55 0.22 -0.50 0.38
N THR A 56 -0.32 0.27 1.32
CA THR A 56 -1.76 0.60 1.39
C THR A 56 -2.24 1.26 0.09
N LEU A 57 -1.45 2.19 -0.48
CA LEU A 57 -1.76 2.79 -1.78
C LEU A 57 -1.78 1.74 -2.89
N LYS A 58 -0.77 0.86 -2.96
CA LYS A 58 -0.75 -0.25 -3.94
C LYS A 58 -2.03 -1.07 -3.85
N GLU A 59 -2.37 -1.58 -2.67
CA GLU A 59 -3.55 -2.43 -2.47
C GLU A 59 -4.86 -1.71 -2.83
N LEU A 60 -4.94 -0.40 -2.56
CA LEU A 60 -6.10 0.42 -2.89
C LEU A 60 -6.28 0.57 -4.41
N PHE A 61 -5.20 0.90 -5.12
CA PHE A 61 -5.24 1.07 -6.58
C PHE A 61 -5.38 -0.25 -7.33
N GLU A 62 -4.88 -1.36 -6.78
CA GLU A 62 -5.13 -2.71 -7.30
C GLU A 62 -6.55 -3.20 -7.01
N GLY A 63 -7.31 -2.53 -6.14
CA GLY A 63 -8.72 -2.81 -5.86
C GLY A 63 -8.97 -3.98 -4.90
N ASN A 64 -8.07 -4.21 -3.94
CA ASN A 64 -8.21 -5.30 -2.96
C ASN A 64 -9.20 -4.95 -1.82
N GLU A 65 -10.48 -4.81 -2.16
CA GLU A 65 -11.58 -4.30 -1.30
C GLU A 65 -11.61 -4.93 0.11
N ALA A 66 -11.46 -6.25 0.22
CA ALA A 66 -11.51 -6.98 1.48
C ALA A 66 -10.51 -6.45 2.55
N LEU A 67 -9.38 -5.87 2.13
CA LEU A 67 -8.39 -5.29 3.06
C LEU A 67 -8.88 -3.99 3.69
N PHE A 68 -9.81 -3.31 3.04
CA PHE A 68 -10.31 -1.99 3.41
C PHE A 68 -11.64 -2.02 4.15
N GLU A 69 -12.26 -3.19 4.32
CA GLU A 69 -13.49 -3.34 5.11
C GLU A 69 -13.34 -2.72 6.51
N GLY A 70 -14.26 -1.82 6.84
CA GLY A 70 -14.29 -1.08 8.11
C GLY A 70 -13.31 0.10 8.22
N LEU A 71 -12.57 0.43 7.15
CA LEU A 71 -11.74 1.64 7.07
C LEU A 71 -12.52 2.79 6.43
N TYR A 72 -12.09 4.03 6.66
CA TYR A 72 -12.79 5.23 6.17
C TYR A 72 -12.99 5.28 4.66
N ILE A 73 -12.07 4.70 3.88
CA ILE A 73 -12.12 4.75 2.41
C ILE A 73 -13.07 3.72 1.79
N HIS A 74 -13.55 2.74 2.57
CA HIS A 74 -14.32 1.59 2.07
C HIS A 74 -15.54 2.00 1.24
N ASP A 75 -16.31 2.95 1.75
CA ASP A 75 -17.55 3.47 1.13
C ASP A 75 -17.28 4.63 0.15
N LYS A 76 -16.03 5.07 -0.01
CA LYS A 76 -15.64 6.27 -0.77
C LYS A 76 -14.77 5.97 -1.98
N TRP A 77 -14.46 4.69 -2.21
CA TRP A 77 -13.67 4.22 -3.33
C TRP A 77 -14.55 3.46 -4.33
N ASP A 78 -14.21 3.54 -5.62
CA ASP A 78 -14.87 2.77 -6.66
C ASP A 78 -14.13 1.45 -6.86
N TRP A 79 -14.60 0.39 -6.20
CA TRP A 79 -14.00 -0.94 -6.25
C TRP A 79 -14.12 -1.65 -7.61
N SER A 80 -14.97 -1.15 -8.51
CA SER A 80 -15.04 -1.67 -9.87
C SER A 80 -13.82 -1.29 -10.74
N ARG A 81 -13.05 -0.29 -10.28
CA ARG A 81 -11.87 0.21 -11.00
C ARG A 81 -10.59 -0.37 -10.41
N HIS A 82 -9.86 -1.06 -11.26
CA HIS A 82 -8.53 -1.59 -10.96
C HIS A 82 -7.49 -0.90 -11.83
N TYR A 83 -6.38 -0.48 -11.23
CA TYR A 83 -5.28 0.16 -11.92
C TYR A 83 -4.03 -0.75 -11.86
N PRO A 84 -3.30 -0.91 -12.96
CA PRO A 84 -2.00 -1.58 -12.91
C PRO A 84 -1.02 -0.73 -12.08
N VAL A 85 -0.55 -1.27 -10.95
CA VAL A 85 0.38 -0.57 -10.05
C VAL A 85 1.81 -1.04 -10.29
N ILE A 86 2.71 -0.07 -10.51
CA ILE A 86 4.15 -0.31 -10.56
C ILE A 86 4.78 0.15 -9.24
N LYS A 87 5.22 -0.80 -8.43
CA LYS A 87 5.96 -0.55 -7.18
C LYS A 87 7.44 -0.82 -7.41
N VAL A 88 8.25 0.23 -7.37
CA VAL A 88 9.72 0.14 -7.50
C VAL A 88 10.35 0.23 -6.11
N ASP A 89 11.17 -0.76 -5.76
CA ASP A 89 11.94 -0.80 -4.52
C ASP A 89 13.44 -0.97 -4.83
N PHE A 90 14.26 -0.12 -4.23
CA PHE A 90 15.72 -0.10 -4.39
C PHE A 90 16.46 -0.62 -3.16
N ALA A 91 15.74 -1.09 -2.13
CA ALA A 91 16.36 -1.61 -0.90
C ALA A 91 17.04 -2.97 -1.11
N GLY A 92 16.66 -3.73 -2.14
CA GLY A 92 17.28 -5.00 -2.54
C GLY A 92 18.38 -4.76 -3.56
N GLY A 93 19.61 -4.49 -3.11
CA GLY A 93 20.76 -4.20 -3.98
C GLY A 93 21.26 -5.40 -4.79
N TYR A 94 20.49 -5.84 -5.79
CA TYR A 94 20.95 -6.80 -6.80
C TYR A 94 20.56 -6.32 -8.19
N CYS A 95 21.56 -6.02 -9.02
CA CYS A 95 21.36 -5.82 -10.45
C CYS A 95 21.09 -7.19 -11.09
N VAL A 96 19.82 -7.51 -11.36
CA VAL A 96 19.48 -8.69 -12.17
C VAL A 96 19.56 -8.25 -13.64
N THR A 97 20.44 -8.89 -14.41
CA THR A 97 20.75 -8.56 -15.82
C THR A 97 19.54 -8.63 -16.75
N GLU A 98 18.49 -9.34 -16.33
CA GLU A 98 17.20 -9.35 -17.01
C GLU A 98 16.07 -9.21 -15.97
N PRO A 99 15.44 -8.03 -15.87
CA PRO A 99 14.40 -7.82 -14.88
C PRO A 99 13.14 -8.64 -15.19
N ASN A 100 12.74 -9.51 -14.26
CA ASN A 100 11.55 -10.37 -14.42
C ASN A 100 10.25 -9.57 -14.66
N TRP A 101 10.24 -8.27 -14.32
CA TRP A 101 9.13 -7.37 -14.60
C TRP A 101 8.96 -7.07 -16.10
N ILE A 102 10.02 -7.16 -16.93
CA ILE A 102 9.91 -6.97 -18.38
C ILE A 102 9.03 -8.06 -19.00
N LYS A 103 9.21 -9.33 -18.58
CA LYS A 103 8.35 -10.44 -19.02
C LYS A 103 6.89 -10.25 -18.60
N ARG A 104 6.67 -9.71 -17.40
CA ARG A 104 5.34 -9.46 -16.86
C ARG A 104 4.66 -8.25 -17.50
N PHE A 105 5.43 -7.22 -17.85
CA PHE A 105 4.95 -6.03 -18.58
C PHE A 105 4.58 -6.38 -20.03
N MET A 106 5.42 -7.17 -20.71
CA MET A 106 5.13 -7.65 -22.08
C MET A 106 3.94 -8.61 -22.15
N ALA A 107 3.53 -9.23 -21.04
CA ALA A 107 2.32 -10.04 -21.00
C ALA A 107 1.01 -9.21 -20.88
N PHE A 108 1.13 -7.91 -20.60
CA PHE A 108 0.01 -6.96 -20.56
C PHE A 108 -0.20 -6.20 -21.89
N CYS A 109 0.77 -6.28 -22.82
CA CYS A 109 0.66 -5.77 -24.18
C CYS A 109 0.23 -6.89 -25.14
#